data_AF-A0A8K0MIZ8-F1
#
_entry.id   AF-A0A8K0MIZ8-F1
#
_cell.length_a   1.000
_cell.length_b   1.000
_cell.length_c   1.000
_cell.angle_alpha   90.00
_cell.angle_beta   90.00
_cell.angle_gamma   90.00
#
_symmetry.space_group_name_H-M   'P 1'
#
loop_
_entity.id
_entity.type
_entity.pdbx_description
1 polymer ?
#
loop_
_entity_poly.entity_id
_entity_poly.type
_entity_poly.pdbx_seq_one_letter_code
_entity_poly.pdbx_strand_id
1 'polypeptide(L)'
;MSFGLLFHVQSKLLLLWLFLFLCSVSAATITPGSSLYASNPNENWSSQNRTFFLGFLPSDPPTSPPSFTAAIFYAGGIPIWSAVDSSGGPASVDSGGALHFLSSGSLRLVNRSNATVWDSNTEGLGVNSALLDEFGNLVLRNGSASVWSTFDNPVDSIVPLQNFTVGQILRSGLYSLRLLKNGNLTLYWNNTIEYWNQGISSFNGTLTSPTLGLQSIGILSISDPKLSTPSIVAYSSDYAEGSDILRFLKLDSDGNLRIYSTARGSGTKTERWAAVTDQCQVFGYCGNMGICSYNDESNPVCGCPSLNFDPVDHKDRRKGCKRKVEIRDCPENATMLELEHTRFLTYVPEADSQVFFVGITACSLNCLVSRSCEASTSLKDGTGLCFFKQSGFVSGYQSPAMPSSSYVKVCGPVIPNP
;
A
#
# COMPACT_ATOMS: atom_id res chain seq x y z
N MET A 1 -17.07 39.00 -60.53
CA MET A 1 -15.94 39.39 -59.66
C MET A 1 -16.13 39.05 -58.17
N SER A 2 -17.17 38.33 -57.75
CA SER A 2 -17.42 38.08 -56.30
C SER A 2 -17.02 36.70 -55.75
N PHE A 3 -16.55 35.76 -56.57
CA PHE A 3 -16.17 34.42 -56.09
C PHE A 3 -14.70 34.29 -55.63
N GLY A 4 -13.81 35.21 -56.03
CA GLY A 4 -12.39 35.18 -55.63
C GLY A 4 -12.11 35.72 -54.22
N LEU A 5 -12.98 36.60 -53.70
CA LEU A 5 -12.80 37.22 -52.38
C LEU A 5 -13.19 36.28 -51.21
N LEU A 6 -14.16 35.37 -51.39
CA LEU A 6 -14.58 34.45 -50.33
C LEU A 6 -13.51 33.38 -50.01
N PHE A 7 -12.83 32.86 -51.04
CA PHE A 7 -11.77 31.84 -50.86
C PHE A 7 -10.54 32.38 -50.13
N HIS A 8 -10.21 33.66 -50.35
CA HIS A 8 -9.04 34.27 -49.71
C HIS A 8 -9.26 34.54 -48.22
N VAL A 9 -10.49 34.86 -47.81
CA VAL A 9 -10.86 35.07 -46.40
C VAL A 9 -10.90 33.74 -45.63
N GLN A 10 -11.43 32.67 -46.24
CA GLN A 10 -11.44 31.35 -45.59
C GLN A 10 -10.06 30.73 -45.45
N SER A 11 -9.17 30.91 -46.42
CA SER A 11 -7.77 30.45 -46.31
C SER A 11 -7.01 31.17 -45.19
N LYS A 12 -7.19 32.49 -45.05
CA LYS A 12 -6.57 33.27 -43.95
C LYS A 12 -7.15 32.92 -42.58
N LEU A 13 -8.44 32.64 -42.47
CA LEU A 13 -9.06 32.16 -41.22
C LEU A 13 -8.55 30.77 -40.82
N LEU A 14 -8.38 29.86 -41.79
CA LEU A 14 -7.85 28.51 -41.57
C LEU A 14 -6.38 28.55 -41.14
N LEU A 15 -5.57 29.42 -41.76
CA LEU A 15 -4.18 29.69 -41.35
C LEU A 15 -4.10 30.32 -39.96
N LEU A 16 -5.03 31.20 -39.59
CA LEU A 16 -5.12 31.78 -38.24
C LEU A 16 -5.56 30.73 -37.20
N TRP A 17 -6.45 29.81 -37.55
CA TRP A 17 -6.81 28.66 -36.72
C TRP A 17 -5.67 27.65 -36.57
N LEU A 18 -4.91 27.38 -37.63
CA LEU A 18 -3.68 26.57 -37.58
C LEU A 18 -2.58 27.24 -36.75
N PHE A 19 -2.47 28.57 -36.78
CA PHE A 19 -1.53 29.33 -35.93
C PHE A 19 -1.97 29.39 -34.46
N LEU A 20 -3.28 29.45 -34.19
CA LEU A 20 -3.83 29.38 -32.82
C LEU A 20 -3.77 27.95 -32.24
N PHE A 21 -3.71 26.91 -33.08
CA PHE A 21 -3.48 25.52 -32.67
C PHE A 21 -2.00 25.15 -32.47
N LEU A 22 -1.08 26.06 -32.80
CA LEU A 22 0.37 25.94 -32.54
C LEU A 22 0.79 26.59 -31.21
N CYS A 23 -0.16 26.84 -30.30
CA CYS A 23 0.19 26.93 -28.89
C CYS A 23 0.56 25.52 -28.42
N SER A 24 1.80 25.11 -28.72
CA SER A 24 2.44 24.04 -27.96
C SER A 24 2.53 24.58 -26.55
N VAL A 25 1.51 24.31 -25.73
CA VAL A 25 1.64 24.46 -24.29
C VAL A 25 2.72 23.44 -23.96
N SER A 26 3.97 23.87 -23.86
CA SER A 26 5.01 22.99 -23.34
C SER A 26 4.67 22.79 -21.88
N ALA A 27 4.63 21.55 -21.42
CA ALA A 27 4.70 21.28 -19.99
C ALA A 27 5.85 22.10 -19.38
N ALA A 28 5.61 22.70 -18.21
CA ALA A 28 6.61 23.53 -17.55
C ALA A 28 7.81 22.64 -17.20
N THR A 29 8.89 22.79 -17.94
CA THR A 29 10.14 22.09 -17.64
C THR A 29 10.70 22.67 -16.35
N ILE A 30 10.89 21.81 -15.35
CA ILE A 30 11.49 22.18 -14.08
C ILE A 30 13.01 22.18 -14.31
N THR A 31 13.66 23.30 -14.03
CA THR A 31 15.10 23.47 -14.26
C THR A 31 15.89 23.33 -12.97
N PRO A 32 17.15 22.85 -13.04
CA PRO A 32 18.03 22.83 -11.87
C PRO A 32 18.15 24.22 -11.23
N GLY A 33 18.14 24.27 -9.90
CA GLY A 33 18.01 25.48 -9.08
C GLY A 33 16.58 25.72 -8.56
N SER A 34 15.58 25.05 -9.12
CA SER A 34 14.17 25.17 -8.65
C SER A 34 13.98 24.54 -7.27
N SER A 35 13.08 25.10 -6.46
CA SER A 35 12.76 24.60 -5.13
C SER A 35 11.28 24.71 -4.80
N LEU A 36 10.76 23.82 -3.97
CA LEU A 36 9.46 23.91 -3.30
C LEU A 36 9.69 23.94 -1.79
N TYR A 37 8.88 24.68 -1.04
CA TYR A 37 9.03 24.83 0.41
C TYR A 37 7.81 24.31 1.16
N ALA A 38 8.04 23.53 2.22
CA ALA A 38 6.97 22.98 3.07
C ALA A 38 6.14 24.07 3.77
N SER A 39 6.74 25.25 4.00
CA SER A 39 6.05 26.43 4.52
C SER A 39 4.99 27.01 3.57
N ASN A 40 5.02 26.64 2.28
CA ASN A 40 4.07 27.11 1.27
C ASN A 40 3.41 25.93 0.54
N PRO A 41 2.43 25.23 1.15
CA PRO A 41 1.80 24.04 0.57
C PRO A 41 1.05 24.32 -0.74
N ASN A 42 0.76 25.58 -1.05
CA ASN A 42 0.10 25.97 -2.29
C ASN A 42 1.06 26.01 -3.49
N GLU A 43 2.37 26.04 -3.25
CA GLU A 43 3.39 26.00 -4.30
C GLU A 43 3.56 24.57 -4.80
N ASN A 44 3.56 24.41 -6.12
CA ASN A 44 3.66 23.10 -6.75
C ASN A 44 4.29 23.21 -8.15
N TRP A 45 4.79 22.08 -8.64
CA TRP A 45 5.10 21.88 -10.05
C TRP A 45 4.01 21.02 -10.66
N SER A 46 3.29 21.55 -11.66
CA SER A 46 2.14 20.90 -12.26
C SER A 46 2.46 20.25 -13.61
N SER A 47 1.73 19.18 -13.94
CA SER A 47 1.60 18.73 -15.32
C SER A 47 0.95 19.83 -16.19
N GLN A 48 1.08 19.72 -17.51
CA GLN A 48 0.63 20.74 -18.45
C GLN A 48 -0.88 21.02 -18.37
N ASN A 49 -1.69 19.96 -18.23
CA ASN A 49 -3.14 20.09 -18.12
C ASN A 49 -3.62 20.23 -16.66
N ARG A 50 -2.68 20.35 -15.70
CA ARG A 50 -2.96 20.46 -14.26
C ARG A 50 -3.76 19.26 -13.70
N THR A 51 -3.50 18.06 -14.22
CA THR A 51 -4.05 16.81 -13.67
C THR A 51 -3.25 16.33 -12.48
N PHE A 52 -1.91 16.46 -12.56
CA PHE A 52 -0.99 16.02 -11.52
C PHE A 52 -0.13 17.18 -11.04
N PHE A 53 0.26 17.12 -9.77
CA PHE A 53 1.06 18.15 -9.11
C PHE A 53 2.08 17.50 -8.19
N LEU A 54 3.31 17.99 -8.21
CA LEU A 54 4.33 17.72 -7.19
C LEU A 54 4.31 18.87 -6.18
N GLY A 55 4.18 18.55 -4.90
CA GLY A 55 4.13 19.52 -3.81
C GLY A 55 4.31 18.87 -2.44
N PHE A 56 3.91 19.57 -1.38
CA PHE A 56 3.95 19.05 -0.02
C PHE A 56 2.57 18.59 0.45
N LEU A 57 2.49 17.33 0.85
CA LEU A 57 1.33 16.73 1.48
C LEU A 57 1.49 16.80 3.01
N PRO A 58 0.54 17.39 3.76
CA PRO A 58 0.56 17.34 5.22
C PRO A 58 0.32 15.90 5.72
N SER A 59 0.91 15.56 6.86
CA SER A 59 0.67 14.26 7.49
C SER A 59 -0.79 14.09 7.92
N ASP A 60 -1.32 12.89 7.71
CA ASP A 60 -2.64 12.45 8.16
C ASP A 60 -2.48 11.16 8.99
N PRO A 61 -2.80 11.16 10.29
CA PRO A 61 -3.39 12.27 11.05
C PRO A 61 -2.43 13.46 11.25
N PRO A 62 -2.96 14.67 11.47
CA PRO A 62 -2.14 15.86 11.70
C PRO A 62 -1.21 15.71 12.91
N THR A 63 0.01 16.20 12.77
CA THR A 63 1.04 16.21 13.81
C THR A 63 1.19 17.59 14.44
N SER A 64 1.77 17.65 15.65
CA SER A 64 2.13 18.90 16.32
C SER A 64 3.59 18.81 16.80
N PRO A 65 4.54 19.55 16.19
CA PRO A 65 4.34 20.50 15.08
C PRO A 65 3.93 19.81 13.75
N PRO A 66 3.31 20.54 12.79
CA PRO A 66 2.91 19.97 11.51
C PRO A 66 4.09 19.42 10.71
N SER A 67 3.91 18.22 10.16
CA SER A 67 4.86 17.56 9.27
C SER A 67 4.30 17.40 7.87
N PHE A 68 5.20 17.39 6.89
CA PHE A 68 4.90 17.34 5.47
C PHE A 68 5.82 16.36 4.76
N THR A 69 5.35 15.79 3.67
CA THR A 69 6.13 14.91 2.79
C THR A 69 5.99 15.40 1.35
N ALA A 70 7.08 15.39 0.58
CA ALA A 70 7.01 15.67 -0.85
C ALA A 70 6.22 14.56 -1.57
N ALA A 71 5.20 14.92 -2.33
CA ALA A 71 4.30 13.95 -2.96
C ALA A 71 3.79 14.42 -4.32
N ILE A 72 3.51 13.46 -5.20
CA ILE A 72 2.74 13.68 -6.41
C ILE A 72 1.30 13.32 -6.11
N PHE A 73 0.39 14.25 -6.39
CA PHE A 73 -1.04 14.06 -6.19
C PHE A 73 -1.83 14.38 -7.46
N TYR A 74 -2.89 13.60 -7.64
CA TYR A 74 -3.92 13.86 -8.63
C TYR A 74 -4.80 15.03 -8.19
N ALA A 75 -5.38 15.75 -9.16
CA ALA A 75 -6.29 16.86 -8.92
C ALA A 75 -7.37 16.48 -7.88
N GLY A 76 -7.52 17.32 -6.86
CA GLY A 76 -8.34 17.03 -5.66
C GLY A 76 -7.51 16.59 -4.45
N GLY A 77 -6.20 16.36 -4.60
CA GLY A 77 -5.28 16.09 -3.49
C GLY A 77 -5.10 14.61 -3.17
N ILE A 78 -5.40 13.71 -4.11
CA ILE A 78 -5.19 12.26 -3.90
C ILE A 78 -3.73 11.90 -4.20
N PRO A 79 -2.92 11.50 -3.20
CA PRO A 79 -1.52 11.17 -3.42
C PRO A 79 -1.37 9.84 -4.16
N ILE A 80 -0.53 9.84 -5.20
CA ILE A 80 -0.20 8.66 -6.02
C ILE A 80 1.26 8.24 -5.90
N TRP A 81 2.11 9.10 -5.33
CA TRP A 81 3.51 8.82 -5.03
C TRP A 81 4.00 9.78 -3.94
N SER A 82 4.92 9.36 -3.08
CA SER A 82 5.52 10.23 -2.06
C SER A 82 6.98 9.88 -1.81
N ALA A 83 7.80 10.85 -1.40
CA ALA A 83 9.17 10.61 -0.98
C ALA A 83 9.19 9.74 0.28
N VAL A 84 10.09 8.76 0.32
CA VAL A 84 10.21 7.81 1.43
C VAL A 84 11.59 7.87 2.09
N ASP A 85 11.66 7.59 3.38
CA ASP A 85 12.92 7.51 4.10
C ASP A 85 13.59 6.13 3.92
N SER A 86 14.73 5.92 4.58
CA SER A 86 15.47 4.65 4.53
C SER A 86 14.70 3.44 5.11
N SER A 87 13.66 3.67 5.90
CA SER A 87 12.80 2.61 6.42
C SER A 87 11.66 2.24 5.45
N GLY A 88 11.47 3.02 4.38
CA GLY A 88 10.34 2.90 3.45
C GLY A 88 9.06 3.57 3.96
N GLY A 89 9.14 4.35 5.05
CA GLY A 89 8.05 5.21 5.52
C GLY A 89 8.10 6.58 4.85
N PRO A 90 7.10 7.47 5.07
CA PRO A 90 7.10 8.81 4.51
C PRO A 90 8.33 9.61 4.95
N ALA A 91 9.05 10.22 4.01
CA ALA A 91 10.15 11.14 4.30
C ALA A 91 9.60 12.48 4.81
N SER A 92 9.37 12.57 6.12
CA SER A 92 8.71 13.72 6.74
C SER A 92 9.68 14.84 7.13
N VAL A 93 9.27 16.08 6.86
CA VAL A 93 9.93 17.32 7.25
C VAL A 93 8.96 18.23 7.99
N ASP A 94 9.48 19.15 8.79
CA ASP A 94 8.65 20.23 9.38
C ASP A 94 8.39 21.34 8.35
N SER A 95 7.73 22.41 8.77
CA SER A 95 7.47 23.58 7.90
C SER A 95 8.73 24.27 7.38
N GLY A 96 9.92 23.96 7.91
CA GLY A 96 11.20 24.50 7.43
C GLY A 96 11.86 23.64 6.36
N GLY A 97 11.26 22.51 5.97
CA GLY A 97 11.79 21.64 4.93
C GLY A 97 11.58 22.17 3.51
N ALA A 98 12.41 21.68 2.58
CA ALA A 98 12.37 22.08 1.18
C ALA A 98 12.75 20.92 0.24
N LEU A 99 12.10 20.87 -0.92
CA LEU A 99 12.45 19.98 -2.02
C LEU A 99 13.21 20.78 -3.07
N HIS A 100 14.50 20.47 -3.23
CA HIS A 100 15.38 21.15 -4.18
C HIS A 100 15.64 20.28 -5.39
N PHE A 101 15.51 20.84 -6.59
CA PHE A 101 16.14 20.28 -7.77
C PHE A 101 17.52 20.92 -7.93
N LEU A 102 18.57 20.24 -7.46
CA LEU A 102 19.91 20.79 -7.36
C LEU A 102 20.58 20.94 -8.72
N SER A 103 21.49 21.92 -8.85
CA SER A 103 22.32 22.10 -10.04
C SER A 103 23.21 20.90 -10.36
N SER A 104 23.47 20.02 -9.38
CA SER A 104 24.18 18.75 -9.59
C SER A 104 23.31 17.65 -10.25
N GLY A 105 22.02 17.92 -10.45
CA GLY A 105 21.07 17.03 -11.12
C GLY A 105 20.25 16.14 -10.17
N SER A 106 20.38 16.30 -8.85
CA SER A 106 19.59 15.53 -7.88
C SER A 106 18.34 16.27 -7.42
N LEU A 107 17.22 15.54 -7.29
CA LEU A 107 16.03 16.00 -6.59
C LEU A 107 16.15 15.55 -5.13
N ARG A 108 16.26 16.52 -4.21
CA ARG A 108 16.62 16.28 -2.81
C ARG A 108 15.63 16.94 -1.85
N LEU A 109 15.07 16.16 -0.94
CA LEU A 109 14.26 16.65 0.17
C LEU A 109 15.15 16.85 1.40
N VAL A 110 15.17 18.06 1.95
CA VAL A 110 15.93 18.42 3.14
C VAL A 110 15.03 18.96 4.25
N ASN A 111 15.44 18.74 5.49
CA ASN A 111 14.79 19.36 6.66
C ASN A 111 15.30 20.80 6.90
N ARG A 112 14.76 21.48 7.92
CA ARG A 112 15.18 22.84 8.32
C ARG A 112 16.69 23.02 8.53
N SER A 113 17.41 21.97 8.94
CA SER A 113 18.86 21.99 9.14
C SER A 113 19.67 21.66 7.87
N ASN A 114 19.03 21.61 6.70
CA ASN A 114 19.60 21.15 5.42
C ASN A 114 20.09 19.71 5.45
N ALA A 115 19.64 18.89 6.40
CA ALA A 115 19.94 17.47 6.40
C ALA A 115 19.03 16.76 5.39
N THR A 116 19.64 15.95 4.53
CA THR A 116 18.92 15.14 3.53
C THR A 116 18.03 14.11 4.21
N VAL A 117 16.75 14.11 3.85
CA VAL A 117 15.76 13.12 4.28
C VAL A 117 15.43 12.13 3.15
N TRP A 118 15.49 12.60 1.89
CA TRP A 118 15.35 11.77 0.69
C TRP A 118 16.12 12.37 -0.49
N ASP A 119 16.59 11.53 -1.42
CA ASP A 119 17.35 11.93 -2.60
C ASP A 119 17.07 10.97 -3.78
N SER A 120 16.99 11.51 -5.01
CA SER A 120 16.83 10.70 -6.22
C SER A 120 18.09 9.92 -6.62
N ASN A 121 19.23 10.20 -5.99
CA ASN A 121 20.56 9.64 -6.26
C ASN A 121 21.01 9.83 -7.71
N THR A 122 20.65 10.98 -8.31
CA THR A 122 20.99 11.32 -9.70
C THR A 122 22.11 12.35 -9.82
N GLU A 123 22.75 12.69 -8.69
CA GLU A 123 23.90 13.59 -8.64
C GLU A 123 25.03 13.12 -9.57
N GLY A 124 25.46 13.99 -10.49
CA GLY A 124 26.54 13.69 -11.43
C GLY A 124 26.14 12.84 -12.64
N LEU A 125 24.87 12.44 -12.79
CA LEU A 125 24.39 11.66 -13.94
C LEU A 125 24.02 12.53 -15.17
N GLY A 126 24.36 13.82 -15.14
CA GLY A 126 24.10 14.77 -16.23
C GLY A 126 22.63 15.20 -16.34
N VAL A 127 21.82 14.98 -15.30
CA VAL A 127 20.43 15.45 -15.26
C VAL A 127 20.41 16.98 -15.38
N ASN A 128 19.64 17.49 -16.34
CA ASN A 128 19.56 18.91 -16.67
C ASN A 128 18.12 19.45 -16.73
N SER A 129 17.12 18.60 -16.60
CA SER A 129 15.71 18.98 -16.60
C SER A 129 14.87 17.94 -15.87
N ALA A 130 13.71 18.37 -15.38
CA ALA A 130 12.68 17.51 -14.82
C ALA A 130 11.31 17.86 -15.40
N LEU A 131 10.44 16.85 -15.52
CA LEU A 131 9.11 16.99 -16.11
C LEU A 131 8.12 16.09 -15.36
N LEU A 132 7.02 16.68 -14.90
CA LEU A 132 5.83 15.92 -14.46
C LEU A 132 4.87 15.80 -15.64
N ASP A 133 4.60 14.58 -16.09
CA ASP A 133 3.72 14.33 -17.23
C ASP A 133 2.23 14.23 -16.85
N GLU A 134 1.38 14.09 -17.88
CA GLU A 134 -0.08 14.04 -17.72
C GLU A 134 -0.60 12.70 -17.16
N PHE A 135 0.29 11.77 -16.85
CA PHE A 135 -0.01 10.48 -16.25
C PHE A 135 0.50 10.37 -14.80
N GLY A 136 1.18 11.42 -14.31
CA GLY A 136 1.71 11.49 -12.95
C GLY A 136 3.14 10.97 -12.81
N ASN A 137 3.84 10.75 -13.93
CA ASN A 137 5.24 10.36 -13.91
C ASN A 137 6.13 11.61 -13.85
N LEU A 138 6.91 11.73 -12.78
CA LEU A 138 7.96 12.74 -12.69
C LEU A 138 9.26 12.11 -13.21
N VAL A 139 9.80 12.69 -14.28
CA VAL A 139 10.99 12.19 -14.97
C VAL A 139 12.13 13.20 -14.86
N LEU A 140 13.28 12.77 -14.33
CA LEU A 140 14.54 13.50 -14.37
C LEU A 140 15.29 13.10 -15.65
N ARG A 141 15.72 14.08 -16.45
CA ARG A 141 16.24 13.87 -17.80
C ARG A 141 17.64 14.45 -17.99
N ASN A 142 18.41 13.77 -18.84
CA ASN A 142 19.61 14.28 -19.48
C ASN A 142 19.32 14.43 -20.98
N GLY A 143 18.89 15.63 -21.38
CA GLY A 143 18.39 15.85 -22.74
C GLY A 143 17.10 15.07 -22.99
N SER A 144 17.11 14.14 -23.95
CA SER A 144 15.96 13.27 -24.23
C SER A 144 15.97 11.97 -23.40
N ALA A 145 17.07 11.63 -22.75
CA ALA A 145 17.20 10.39 -21.99
C ALA A 145 16.57 10.52 -20.59
N SER A 146 15.74 9.54 -20.21
CA SER A 146 15.28 9.37 -18.84
C SER A 146 16.42 8.82 -17.97
N VAL A 147 16.74 9.53 -16.89
CA VAL A 147 17.76 9.08 -15.92
C VAL A 147 17.10 8.47 -14.68
N TRP A 148 15.98 9.04 -14.25
CA TRP A 148 15.21 8.57 -13.11
C TRP A 148 13.74 8.93 -13.30
N SER A 149 12.83 8.08 -12.83
CA SER A 149 11.40 8.36 -12.86
C SER A 149 10.67 7.84 -11.63
N THR A 150 9.55 8.46 -11.26
CA THR A 150 8.70 7.95 -10.18
C THR A 150 8.01 6.64 -10.56
N PHE A 151 7.75 6.41 -11.85
CA PHE A 151 7.15 5.16 -12.32
C PHE A 151 8.09 3.96 -12.13
N ASP A 152 9.39 4.18 -12.30
CA ASP A 152 10.42 3.15 -12.07
C ASP A 152 10.73 2.96 -10.57
N ASN A 153 10.31 3.91 -9.73
CA ASN A 153 10.52 3.92 -8.28
C ASN A 153 9.18 4.04 -7.53
N PRO A 154 8.27 3.05 -7.66
CA PRO A 154 6.98 3.08 -6.99
C PRO A 154 7.14 2.99 -5.47
N VAL A 155 6.14 3.49 -4.74
CA VAL A 155 6.11 3.47 -3.28
C VAL A 155 4.99 2.58 -2.77
N ASP A 156 3.76 3.08 -2.76
CA ASP A 156 2.61 2.32 -2.25
C ASP A 156 1.48 2.22 -3.27
N SER A 157 1.63 2.85 -4.44
CA SER A 157 0.59 2.97 -5.45
C SER A 157 1.13 2.70 -6.86
N ILE A 158 0.26 2.22 -7.74
CA ILE A 158 0.49 2.04 -9.18
C ILE A 158 -0.66 2.72 -9.92
N VAL A 159 -0.33 3.62 -10.84
CA VAL A 159 -1.31 4.33 -11.69
C VAL A 159 -1.35 3.73 -13.11
N PRO A 160 -2.30 4.13 -13.97
CA PRO A 160 -2.34 3.64 -15.33
C PRO A 160 -1.09 4.01 -16.12
N LEU A 161 -0.68 3.15 -17.06
CA LEU A 161 0.56 3.25 -17.84
C LEU A 161 1.87 3.08 -17.05
N GLN A 162 1.79 2.89 -15.72
CA GLN A 162 2.92 2.47 -14.92
C GLN A 162 3.05 0.95 -14.94
N ASN A 163 4.20 0.47 -15.41
CA ASN A 163 4.54 -0.94 -15.43
C ASN A 163 5.20 -1.34 -14.11
N PHE A 164 4.59 -2.25 -13.36
CA PHE A 164 5.17 -2.84 -12.16
C PHE A 164 5.79 -4.20 -12.48
N THR A 165 7.09 -4.32 -12.27
CA THR A 165 7.91 -5.44 -12.76
C THR A 165 8.55 -6.21 -11.61
N VAL A 166 9.08 -7.39 -11.93
CA VAL A 166 9.84 -8.20 -10.95
C VAL A 166 11.02 -7.41 -10.41
N GLY A 167 11.15 -7.35 -9.09
CA GLY A 167 12.21 -6.63 -8.38
C GLY A 167 11.75 -5.29 -7.79
N GLN A 168 10.67 -4.71 -8.32
CA GLN A 168 9.98 -3.60 -7.66
C GLN A 168 9.13 -4.12 -6.50
N ILE A 169 8.92 -3.25 -5.51
CA ILE A 169 8.17 -3.58 -4.29
C ILE A 169 7.28 -2.38 -3.95
N LEU A 170 5.97 -2.60 -3.81
CA LEU A 170 5.15 -1.62 -3.10
C LEU A 170 5.28 -1.85 -1.60
N ARG A 171 5.40 -0.80 -0.80
CA ARG A 171 5.55 -0.86 0.65
C ARG A 171 4.61 0.11 1.35
N SER A 172 4.01 -0.37 2.43
CA SER A 172 3.26 0.45 3.38
C SER A 172 3.53 -0.07 4.79
N GLY A 173 4.47 0.55 5.48
CA GLY A 173 4.99 0.05 6.75
C GLY A 173 5.56 -1.36 6.63
N LEU A 174 5.00 -2.31 7.40
CA LEU A 174 5.43 -3.73 7.37
C LEU A 174 4.85 -4.50 6.18
N TYR A 175 3.88 -3.94 5.46
CA TYR A 175 3.23 -4.60 4.34
C TYR A 175 3.99 -4.36 3.04
N SER A 176 4.04 -5.38 2.19
CA SER A 176 4.63 -5.25 0.86
C SER A 176 3.96 -6.10 -0.21
N LEU A 177 3.91 -5.57 -1.44
CA LEU A 177 3.47 -6.28 -2.64
C LEU A 177 4.66 -6.62 -3.51
N ARG A 178 4.68 -7.84 -4.06
CA ARG A 178 5.69 -8.28 -5.03
C ARG A 178 5.06 -9.05 -6.18
N LEU A 179 5.59 -8.82 -7.38
CA LEU A 179 5.35 -9.66 -8.56
C LEU A 179 6.50 -10.65 -8.68
N LEU A 180 6.19 -11.94 -8.64
CA LEU A 180 7.17 -13.01 -8.73
C LEU A 180 7.38 -13.45 -10.19
N LYS A 181 8.53 -14.07 -10.49
CA LYS A 181 8.87 -14.52 -11.85
C LYS A 181 7.93 -15.61 -12.41
N ASN A 182 7.19 -16.30 -11.56
CA ASN A 182 6.14 -17.25 -11.98
C ASN A 182 4.80 -16.56 -12.30
N GLY A 183 4.72 -15.23 -12.16
CA GLY A 183 3.49 -14.46 -12.37
C GLY A 183 2.62 -14.32 -11.13
N ASN A 184 3.02 -14.86 -9.97
CA ASN A 184 2.25 -14.69 -8.75
C ASN A 184 2.36 -13.25 -8.23
N LEU A 185 1.20 -12.64 -7.97
CA LEU A 185 1.09 -11.40 -7.24
C LEU A 185 0.89 -11.72 -5.76
N THR A 186 1.80 -11.26 -4.91
CA THR A 186 1.89 -11.75 -3.53
C THR A 186 2.06 -10.62 -2.53
N LEU A 187 1.29 -10.67 -1.44
CA LEU A 187 1.38 -9.75 -0.31
C LEU A 187 2.09 -10.40 0.87
N TYR A 188 3.01 -9.63 1.47
CA TYR A 188 3.83 -10.06 2.59
C TYR A 188 3.74 -9.09 3.76
N TRP A 189 3.66 -9.65 4.96
CA TRP A 189 3.89 -8.92 6.21
C TRP A 189 5.32 -9.15 6.70
N ASN A 190 6.00 -8.06 7.04
CA ASN A 190 7.40 -8.01 7.44
C ASN A 190 8.37 -8.75 6.49
N ASN A 191 8.02 -8.81 5.20
CA ASN A 191 8.73 -9.53 4.14
C ASN A 191 8.83 -11.06 4.29
N THR A 192 8.23 -11.66 5.33
CA THR A 192 8.39 -13.09 5.63
C THR A 192 7.07 -13.86 5.61
N ILE A 193 5.97 -13.23 6.00
CA ILE A 193 4.67 -13.91 6.10
C ILE A 193 3.85 -13.56 4.88
N GLU A 194 3.71 -14.53 3.97
CA GLU A 194 2.80 -14.44 2.84
C GLU A 194 1.36 -14.59 3.34
N TYR A 195 0.53 -13.55 3.21
CA TYR A 195 -0.86 -13.61 3.68
C TYR A 195 -1.89 -13.55 2.56
N TRP A 196 -1.44 -13.29 1.33
CA TRP A 196 -2.28 -13.35 0.14
C TRP A 196 -1.43 -13.61 -1.09
N ASN A 197 -1.91 -14.51 -1.96
CA ASN A 197 -1.25 -14.86 -3.21
C ASN A 197 -2.30 -15.08 -4.28
N GLN A 198 -2.12 -14.40 -5.42
CA GLN A 198 -2.88 -14.67 -6.63
C GLN A 198 -1.92 -15.11 -7.73
N GLY A 199 -1.93 -16.41 -8.01
CA GLY A 199 -1.23 -16.99 -9.15
C GLY A 199 -1.99 -16.77 -10.46
N ILE A 200 -1.26 -16.93 -11.58
CA ILE A 200 -1.86 -16.99 -12.91
C ILE A 200 -2.23 -18.44 -13.24
N SER A 201 -3.49 -18.68 -13.63
CA SER A 201 -3.98 -20.03 -13.96
C SER A 201 -3.57 -20.51 -15.36
N SER A 202 -3.16 -19.58 -16.23
CA SER A 202 -2.89 -19.84 -17.65
C SER A 202 -1.49 -20.34 -17.95
N PHE A 203 -0.60 -20.44 -16.95
CA PHE A 203 0.79 -20.81 -17.19
C PHE A 203 1.43 -21.54 -16.00
N ASN A 204 2.00 -22.71 -16.28
CA ASN A 204 2.82 -23.45 -15.33
C ASN A 204 4.29 -23.30 -15.73
N GLY A 205 5.04 -22.46 -14.99
CA GLY A 205 6.48 -22.28 -15.20
C GLY A 205 6.97 -20.89 -14.80
N THR A 206 8.16 -20.53 -15.29
CA THR A 206 8.75 -19.19 -15.10
C THR A 206 8.53 -18.32 -16.33
N LEU A 207 7.96 -17.13 -16.12
CA LEU A 207 7.77 -16.10 -17.13
C LEU A 207 9.10 -15.42 -17.48
N THR A 208 9.11 -14.65 -18.57
CA THR A 208 10.35 -14.00 -19.06
C THR A 208 10.60 -12.70 -18.31
N SER A 209 9.64 -11.78 -18.40
CA SER A 209 9.65 -10.43 -17.87
C SER A 209 8.20 -10.02 -17.54
N PRO A 210 7.55 -10.65 -16.54
CA PRO A 210 6.17 -10.35 -16.25
C PRO A 210 6.02 -8.92 -15.72
N THR A 211 4.96 -8.27 -16.18
CA THR A 211 4.64 -6.89 -15.84
C THR A 211 3.18 -6.81 -15.42
N LEU A 212 2.93 -6.27 -14.23
CA LEU A 212 1.61 -5.91 -13.74
C LEU A 212 1.30 -4.48 -14.19
N GLY A 213 0.12 -4.27 -14.76
CA GLY A 213 -0.36 -2.95 -15.16
C GLY A 213 -1.85 -2.80 -14.89
N LEU A 214 -2.24 -1.59 -14.49
CA LEU A 214 -3.64 -1.18 -14.39
C LEU A 214 -4.01 -0.37 -15.62
N GLN A 215 -5.04 -0.79 -16.33
CA GLN A 215 -5.58 -0.01 -17.45
C GLN A 215 -6.50 1.09 -16.91
N SER A 216 -6.60 2.22 -17.63
CA SER A 216 -7.47 3.35 -17.25
C SER A 216 -8.95 2.96 -17.14
N ILE A 217 -9.38 1.97 -17.92
CA ILE A 217 -10.73 1.39 -17.88
C ILE A 217 -10.96 0.47 -16.67
N GLY A 218 -9.95 0.19 -15.84
CA GLY A 218 -10.10 -0.57 -14.60
C GLY A 218 -9.81 -2.07 -14.70
N ILE A 219 -8.99 -2.51 -15.65
CA ILE A 219 -8.49 -3.91 -15.70
C ILE A 219 -7.09 -3.96 -15.10
N LEU A 220 -6.91 -4.74 -14.04
CA LEU A 220 -5.60 -5.10 -13.52
C LEU A 220 -5.17 -6.42 -14.17
N SER A 221 -4.02 -6.42 -14.83
CA SER A 221 -3.55 -7.60 -15.57
C SER A 221 -2.05 -7.76 -15.55
N ILE A 222 -1.58 -9.00 -15.73
CA ILE A 222 -0.18 -9.37 -15.89
C ILE A 222 0.07 -9.71 -17.35
N SER A 223 1.04 -9.05 -17.97
CA SER A 223 1.51 -9.34 -19.32
C SER A 223 2.92 -9.92 -19.30
N ASP A 224 3.22 -10.84 -20.21
CA ASP A 224 4.55 -11.39 -20.46
C ASP A 224 4.66 -11.85 -21.92
N PRO A 225 5.85 -11.82 -22.56
CA PRO A 225 6.03 -12.34 -23.91
C PRO A 225 5.63 -13.81 -24.11
N LYS A 226 5.61 -14.63 -23.05
CA LYS A 226 5.16 -16.04 -23.10
C LYS A 226 3.64 -16.19 -22.99
N LEU A 227 2.91 -15.14 -22.63
CA LEU A 227 1.46 -15.16 -22.53
C LEU A 227 0.85 -14.66 -23.85
N SER A 228 -0.02 -15.45 -24.47
CA SER A 228 -0.72 -15.06 -25.70
C SER A 228 -1.69 -13.89 -25.47
N THR A 229 -2.26 -13.80 -24.28
CA THR A 229 -3.08 -12.68 -23.80
C THR A 229 -2.69 -12.32 -22.38
N PRO A 230 -2.81 -11.05 -21.96
CA PRO A 230 -2.60 -10.67 -20.57
C PRO A 230 -3.50 -11.49 -19.64
N SER A 231 -2.94 -11.98 -18.54
CA SER A 231 -3.68 -12.68 -17.49
C SER A 231 -4.37 -11.65 -16.60
N ILE A 232 -5.70 -11.68 -16.56
CA ILE A 232 -6.48 -10.74 -15.75
C ILE A 232 -6.39 -11.15 -14.29
N VAL A 233 -5.99 -10.20 -13.44
CA VAL A 233 -5.96 -10.35 -11.99
C VAL A 233 -7.28 -9.91 -11.39
N ALA A 234 -7.79 -8.75 -11.81
CA ALA A 234 -9.01 -8.18 -11.28
C ALA A 234 -9.65 -7.19 -12.25
N TYR A 235 -10.97 -7.03 -12.11
CA TYR A 235 -11.72 -5.90 -12.65
C TYR A 235 -12.12 -4.98 -11.51
N SER A 236 -11.96 -3.68 -11.74
CA SER A 236 -12.62 -2.66 -10.93
C SER A 236 -14.14 -2.85 -11.03
N SER A 237 -14.88 -2.68 -9.93
CA SER A 237 -16.36 -2.75 -9.96
C SER A 237 -17.00 -1.68 -10.86
N ASP A 238 -16.29 -0.60 -11.17
CA ASP A 238 -16.70 0.42 -12.15
C ASP A 238 -15.97 0.28 -13.50
N TYR A 239 -15.62 -0.95 -13.88
CA TYR A 239 -14.93 -1.24 -15.13
C TYR A 239 -15.64 -0.61 -16.34
N ALA A 240 -14.87 0.09 -17.17
CA ALA A 240 -15.33 0.82 -18.35
C ALA A 240 -16.40 1.91 -18.09
N GLU A 241 -16.60 2.32 -16.84
CA GLU A 241 -17.51 3.41 -16.48
C GLU A 241 -16.80 4.77 -16.43
N GLY A 242 -17.52 5.81 -16.84
CA GLY A 242 -17.09 7.20 -16.71
C GLY A 242 -15.92 7.61 -17.60
N SER A 243 -15.86 8.90 -17.89
CA SER A 243 -14.67 9.57 -18.43
C SER A 243 -14.01 10.39 -17.32
N ASP A 244 -12.70 10.61 -17.41
CA ASP A 244 -11.93 11.44 -16.47
C ASP A 244 -11.92 10.95 -15.00
N ILE A 245 -11.89 9.62 -14.84
CA ILE A 245 -11.68 8.93 -13.57
C ILE A 245 -10.25 8.41 -13.54
N LEU A 246 -9.48 8.77 -12.51
CA LEU A 246 -8.24 8.08 -12.20
C LEU A 246 -8.55 6.81 -11.41
N ARG A 247 -8.19 5.67 -11.99
CA ARG A 247 -8.13 4.39 -11.30
C ARG A 247 -6.70 4.09 -10.93
N PHE A 248 -6.43 3.80 -9.67
CA PHE A 248 -5.08 3.48 -9.20
C PHE A 248 -5.13 2.33 -8.20
N LEU A 249 -4.10 1.51 -8.24
CA LEU A 249 -3.89 0.43 -7.28
C LEU A 249 -3.09 1.00 -6.10
N LYS A 250 -3.48 0.70 -4.86
CA LYS A 250 -2.78 1.15 -3.65
C LYS A 250 -2.70 0.05 -2.61
N LEU A 251 -1.53 -0.11 -2.00
CA LEU A 251 -1.31 -0.88 -0.79
C LEU A 251 -1.49 0.05 0.40
N ASP A 252 -2.62 -0.03 1.09
CA ASP A 252 -2.90 0.86 2.22
C ASP A 252 -2.17 0.41 3.48
N SER A 253 -2.10 1.30 4.47
CA SER A 253 -1.46 1.06 5.78
C SER A 253 -2.19 0.04 6.66
N ASP A 254 -3.35 -0.44 6.21
CA ASP A 254 -4.06 -1.59 6.79
C ASP A 254 -3.63 -2.94 6.20
N GLY A 255 -2.70 -2.92 5.23
CA GLY A 255 -2.14 -4.10 4.60
C GLY A 255 -2.96 -4.67 3.46
N ASN A 256 -4.08 -4.05 3.07
CA ASN A 256 -4.84 -4.53 1.92
C ASN A 256 -4.44 -3.78 0.64
N LEU A 257 -4.54 -4.49 -0.48
CA LEU A 257 -4.28 -3.94 -1.80
C LEU A 257 -5.62 -3.67 -2.48
N ARG A 258 -5.85 -2.43 -2.92
CA ARG A 258 -7.13 -2.00 -3.46
C ARG A 258 -6.99 -1.24 -4.77
N ILE A 259 -8.00 -1.39 -5.64
CA ILE A 259 -8.21 -0.44 -6.73
C ILE A 259 -9.13 0.65 -6.18
N TYR A 260 -8.68 1.90 -6.31
CA TYR A 260 -9.47 3.08 -6.02
C TYR A 260 -9.82 3.82 -7.30
N SER A 261 -11.02 4.41 -7.32
CA SER A 261 -11.44 5.38 -8.33
C SER A 261 -11.59 6.75 -7.70
N THR A 262 -11.09 7.78 -8.37
CA THR A 262 -11.31 9.19 -8.02
C THR A 262 -11.65 9.99 -9.26
N ALA A 263 -12.70 10.79 -9.20
CA ALA A 263 -12.98 11.77 -10.24
C ALA A 263 -12.01 12.94 -10.14
N ARG A 264 -11.70 13.59 -11.26
CA ARG A 264 -10.83 14.77 -11.28
C ARG A 264 -11.34 15.85 -10.33
N GLY A 265 -10.52 16.26 -9.38
CA GLY A 265 -10.82 17.40 -8.50
C GLY A 265 -11.80 17.10 -7.36
N SER A 266 -12.34 15.87 -7.24
CA SER A 266 -13.31 15.57 -6.17
C SER A 266 -12.66 15.53 -4.78
N GLY A 267 -11.39 15.14 -4.71
CA GLY A 267 -10.69 14.87 -3.44
C GLY A 267 -11.19 13.63 -2.69
N THR A 268 -12.06 12.84 -3.33
CA THR A 268 -12.65 11.63 -2.75
C THR A 268 -12.25 10.41 -3.57
N LYS A 269 -11.70 9.39 -2.90
CA LYS A 269 -11.43 8.08 -3.51
C LYS A 269 -12.46 7.05 -3.04
N THR A 270 -12.92 6.19 -3.95
CA THR A 270 -13.85 5.09 -3.66
C THR A 270 -13.18 3.76 -3.95
N GLU A 271 -13.23 2.83 -3.01
CA GLU A 271 -12.74 1.47 -3.21
C GLU A 271 -13.61 0.75 -4.24
N ARG A 272 -12.98 0.10 -5.22
CA ARG A 272 -13.66 -0.63 -6.30
C ARG A 272 -13.29 -2.10 -6.39
N TRP A 273 -12.21 -2.50 -5.74
CA TRP A 273 -11.76 -3.88 -5.59
C TRP A 273 -10.76 -3.96 -4.43
N ALA A 274 -10.73 -5.09 -3.73
CA ALA A 274 -9.74 -5.41 -2.71
C ALA A 274 -9.19 -6.83 -2.91
N ALA A 275 -7.90 -7.01 -2.66
CA ALA A 275 -7.22 -8.30 -2.74
C ALA A 275 -7.72 -9.27 -1.66
N VAL A 276 -7.77 -8.81 -0.41
CA VAL A 276 -8.30 -9.59 0.71
C VAL A 276 -9.72 -9.10 0.99
N THR A 277 -10.72 -9.95 0.76
CA THR A 277 -12.14 -9.57 0.88
C THR A 277 -12.57 -9.33 2.32
N ASP A 278 -12.05 -10.12 3.25
CA ASP A 278 -12.25 -9.98 4.69
C ASP A 278 -11.03 -9.29 5.31
N GLN A 279 -11.18 -8.03 5.71
CA GLN A 279 -10.08 -7.23 6.26
C GLN A 279 -9.45 -7.88 7.51
N CYS A 280 -10.23 -8.65 8.28
CA CYS A 280 -9.72 -9.36 9.44
C CYS A 280 -8.82 -10.56 9.09
N GLN A 281 -8.76 -10.95 7.80
CA GLN A 281 -7.79 -11.90 7.26
C GLN A 281 -6.54 -11.21 6.70
N VAL A 282 -6.35 -9.91 6.93
CA VAL A 282 -5.04 -9.29 6.69
C VAL A 282 -4.14 -9.56 7.89
N PHE A 283 -3.00 -10.23 7.67
CA PHE A 283 -2.11 -10.60 8.75
C PHE A 283 -1.59 -9.37 9.51
N GLY A 284 -1.68 -9.40 10.83
CA GLY A 284 -1.18 -8.33 11.69
C GLY A 284 -2.00 -7.04 11.68
N TYR A 285 -3.20 -7.02 11.08
CA TYR A 285 -4.08 -5.84 11.07
C TYR A 285 -4.34 -5.29 12.49
N CYS A 286 -4.53 -6.17 13.48
CA CYS A 286 -4.72 -5.78 14.88
C CYS A 286 -3.46 -5.85 15.75
N GLY A 287 -2.27 -6.04 15.16
CA GLY A 287 -1.02 -6.16 15.90
C GLY A 287 -0.91 -7.46 16.71
N ASN A 288 0.19 -7.56 17.48
CA ASN A 288 0.44 -8.75 18.30
C ASN A 288 -0.59 -8.87 19.43
N MET A 289 -1.07 -10.09 19.69
CA MET A 289 -2.17 -10.42 20.60
C MET A 289 -3.47 -9.68 20.30
N GLY A 290 -3.63 -9.06 19.12
CA GLY A 290 -4.87 -8.42 18.72
C GLY A 290 -5.85 -9.40 18.08
N ILE A 291 -7.14 -9.24 18.39
CA ILE A 291 -8.25 -9.94 17.74
C ILE A 291 -9.03 -8.95 16.90
N CYS A 292 -9.14 -9.21 15.61
CA CYS A 292 -9.98 -8.46 14.69
C CYS A 292 -11.42 -8.96 14.74
N SER A 293 -12.38 -8.05 14.78
CA SER A 293 -13.80 -8.33 14.61
C SER A 293 -14.47 -7.19 13.86
N TYR A 294 -15.78 -7.28 13.65
CA TYR A 294 -16.57 -6.23 13.01
C TYR A 294 -17.54 -5.63 14.01
N ASN A 295 -17.67 -4.30 14.00
CA ASN A 295 -18.71 -3.61 14.76
C ASN A 295 -20.06 -3.62 14.01
N ASP A 296 -21.10 -3.03 14.59
CA ASP A 296 -22.45 -2.99 14.00
C ASP A 296 -22.52 -2.26 12.64
N GLU A 297 -21.55 -1.39 12.37
CA GLU A 297 -21.41 -0.64 11.11
C GLU A 297 -20.60 -1.42 10.06
N SER A 298 -20.24 -2.68 10.34
CA SER A 298 -19.37 -3.52 9.50
C SER A 298 -17.96 -2.92 9.28
N ASN A 299 -17.50 -2.10 10.22
CA ASN A 299 -16.12 -1.62 10.26
C ASN A 299 -15.24 -2.61 11.05
N PRO A 300 -14.06 -2.98 10.53
CA PRO A 300 -13.13 -3.82 11.24
C PRO A 300 -12.58 -3.07 12.46
N VAL A 301 -12.58 -3.73 13.61
CA VAL A 301 -12.13 -3.20 14.90
C VAL A 301 -11.18 -4.17 15.58
N CYS A 302 -10.30 -3.63 16.42
CA CYS A 302 -9.29 -4.41 17.12
C CYS A 302 -9.53 -4.41 18.62
N GLY A 303 -9.61 -5.60 19.21
CA GLY A 303 -9.77 -5.83 20.64
C GLY A 303 -8.65 -6.73 21.20
N CYS A 304 -8.49 -6.70 22.52
CA CYS A 304 -7.63 -7.66 23.20
C CYS A 304 -8.39 -8.95 23.51
N PRO A 305 -7.70 -10.10 23.65
CA PRO A 305 -8.36 -11.39 23.81
C PRO A 305 -9.22 -11.48 25.08
N SER A 306 -8.81 -10.79 26.15
CA SER A 306 -9.53 -10.69 27.41
C SER A 306 -9.03 -9.52 28.27
N LEU A 307 -9.60 -9.36 29.47
CA LEU A 307 -9.13 -8.40 30.47
C LEU A 307 -7.78 -8.78 31.12
N ASN A 308 -7.20 -9.95 30.80
CA ASN A 308 -5.82 -10.30 31.16
C ASN A 308 -4.77 -9.54 30.32
N PHE A 309 -5.21 -8.75 29.33
CA PHE A 309 -4.36 -7.97 28.43
C PHE A 309 -4.68 -6.49 28.54
N ASP A 310 -3.69 -5.65 28.21
CA ASP A 310 -3.86 -4.23 27.98
C ASP A 310 -3.51 -3.91 26.52
N PRO A 311 -4.19 -2.95 25.88
CA PRO A 311 -3.74 -2.45 24.58
C PRO A 311 -2.33 -1.85 24.72
N VAL A 312 -1.51 -2.02 23.68
CA VAL A 312 -0.20 -1.36 23.59
C VAL A 312 -0.37 0.16 23.49
N ASP A 313 -1.37 0.58 22.71
CA ASP A 313 -1.79 1.98 22.58
C ASP A 313 -3.32 2.07 22.67
N HIS A 314 -3.83 2.91 23.57
CA HIS A 314 -5.27 3.11 23.74
C HIS A 314 -5.91 3.90 22.60
N LYS A 315 -5.12 4.74 21.90
CA LYS A 315 -5.56 5.56 20.77
C LYS A 315 -5.52 4.79 19.45
N ASP A 316 -4.55 3.88 19.30
CA ASP A 316 -4.43 3.02 18.13
C ASP A 316 -4.45 1.54 18.52
N ARG A 317 -5.65 0.95 18.49
CA ARG A 317 -5.85 -0.46 18.82
C ARG A 317 -5.18 -1.43 17.85
N ARG A 318 -4.75 -0.98 16.67
CA ARG A 318 -3.99 -1.81 15.71
C ARG A 318 -2.56 -2.07 16.15
N LYS A 319 -2.06 -1.37 17.18
CA LYS A 319 -0.75 -1.65 17.80
C LYS A 319 -0.73 -2.96 18.60
N GLY A 320 -1.87 -3.60 18.78
CA GLY A 320 -2.00 -4.86 19.49
C GLY A 320 -2.12 -4.72 20.99
N CYS A 321 -1.89 -5.82 21.67
CA CYS A 321 -2.09 -5.99 23.10
C CYS A 321 -0.84 -6.61 23.74
N LYS A 322 -0.67 -6.32 25.02
CA LYS A 322 0.35 -6.93 25.89
C LYS A 322 -0.33 -7.64 27.05
N ARG A 323 0.26 -8.72 27.53
CA ARG A 323 -0.23 -9.38 28.74
C ARG A 323 -0.02 -8.44 29.93
N LYS A 324 -0.96 -8.43 30.89
CA LYS A 324 -0.77 -7.74 32.17
C LYS A 324 0.28 -8.42 33.04
N VAL A 325 0.38 -9.74 32.92
CA VAL A 325 1.37 -10.59 33.59
C VAL A 325 1.97 -11.53 32.55
N GLU A 326 3.29 -11.54 32.41
CA GLU A 326 3.95 -12.44 31.48
C GLU A 326 3.95 -13.88 31.98
N ILE A 327 3.87 -14.85 31.06
CA ILE A 327 3.74 -16.28 31.42
C ILE A 327 4.93 -16.78 32.25
N ARG A 328 6.12 -16.22 32.01
CA ARG A 328 7.34 -16.53 32.77
C ARG A 328 7.24 -16.13 34.25
N ASP A 329 6.36 -15.19 34.59
CA ASP A 329 6.17 -14.69 35.95
C ASP A 329 5.08 -15.48 36.70
N CYS A 330 4.45 -16.47 36.05
CA CYS A 330 3.40 -17.31 36.62
C CYS A 330 3.46 -18.79 36.19
N PRO A 331 4.62 -19.45 36.17
CA PRO A 331 4.80 -20.77 35.54
C PRO A 331 3.87 -21.87 36.11
N GLU A 332 3.52 -21.79 37.39
CA GLU A 332 2.64 -22.76 38.07
C GLU A 332 1.15 -22.41 37.95
N ASN A 333 0.82 -21.19 37.52
CA ASN A 333 -0.54 -20.67 37.42
C ASN A 333 -0.90 -20.27 35.98
N ALA A 334 -0.11 -20.70 35.00
CA ALA A 334 -0.42 -20.53 33.60
C ALA A 334 -1.64 -21.40 33.25
N THR A 335 -2.57 -20.82 32.49
CA THR A 335 -3.75 -21.51 31.99
C THR A 335 -4.06 -21.04 30.58
N MET A 336 -5.03 -21.69 29.93
CA MET A 336 -5.47 -21.36 28.59
C MET A 336 -6.81 -20.61 28.66
N LEU A 337 -6.81 -19.37 28.18
CA LEU A 337 -8.04 -18.64 27.88
C LEU A 337 -8.63 -19.19 26.58
N GLU A 338 -9.88 -19.67 26.63
CA GLU A 338 -10.65 -20.04 25.44
C GLU A 338 -11.27 -18.81 24.78
N LEU A 339 -11.14 -18.75 23.45
CA LEU A 339 -11.73 -17.75 22.57
C LEU A 339 -12.65 -18.48 21.59
N GLU A 340 -13.95 -18.45 21.88
CA GLU A 340 -14.95 -19.02 20.98
C GLU A 340 -15.07 -18.20 19.69
N HIS A 341 -15.42 -18.89 18.61
CA HIS A 341 -15.63 -18.30 17.29
C HIS A 341 -14.43 -17.48 16.79
N THR A 342 -13.23 -17.88 17.21
CA THR A 342 -11.98 -17.14 16.99
C THR A 342 -10.92 -18.05 16.38
N ARG A 343 -10.18 -17.52 15.41
CA ARG A 343 -9.05 -18.19 14.75
C ARG A 343 -7.85 -17.27 14.77
N PHE A 344 -6.76 -17.74 15.39
CA PHE A 344 -5.45 -17.14 15.13
C PHE A 344 -5.04 -17.42 13.69
N LEU A 345 -4.64 -16.36 12.99
CA LEU A 345 -4.26 -16.39 11.58
C LEU A 345 -3.04 -17.31 11.39
N THR A 346 -3.15 -18.23 10.45
CA THR A 346 -2.12 -19.20 10.05
C THR A 346 -1.95 -19.07 8.54
N TYR A 347 -0.75 -18.77 8.07
CA TYR A 347 -0.43 -18.72 6.65
C TYR A 347 0.83 -19.52 6.33
N VAL A 348 0.80 -20.13 5.14
CA VAL A 348 1.83 -21.00 4.60
C VAL A 348 3.09 -20.18 4.25
N PRO A 349 4.30 -20.74 4.45
CA PRO A 349 4.58 -22.06 5.00
C PRO A 349 4.64 -22.07 6.53
N GLU A 350 3.75 -22.84 7.17
CA GLU A 350 3.91 -23.23 8.56
C GLU A 350 4.96 -24.33 8.69
N ALA A 351 5.77 -24.26 9.74
CA ALA A 351 6.66 -25.36 10.06
C ALA A 351 5.82 -26.58 10.51
N ASP A 352 6.20 -27.79 10.09
CA ASP A 352 5.54 -29.04 10.54
C ASP A 352 5.41 -29.12 12.07
N SER A 353 6.35 -28.51 12.80
CA SER A 353 6.33 -28.37 14.27
C SER A 353 5.16 -27.57 14.84
N GLN A 354 4.37 -26.89 14.00
CA GLN A 354 3.23 -26.07 14.37
C GLN A 354 1.88 -26.73 14.02
N VAL A 355 1.87 -27.85 13.30
CA VAL A 355 0.64 -28.49 12.82
C VAL A 355 0.49 -29.87 13.46
N PHE A 356 -0.66 -30.09 14.09
CA PHE A 356 -0.95 -31.34 14.80
C PHE A 356 -2.34 -31.85 14.45
N PHE A 357 -2.53 -33.17 14.47
CA PHE A 357 -3.84 -33.81 14.36
C PHE A 357 -4.23 -34.38 15.72
N VAL A 358 -5.00 -33.61 16.50
CA VAL A 358 -5.35 -33.94 17.89
C VAL A 358 -6.73 -33.40 18.23
N GLY A 359 -7.38 -33.98 19.25
CA GLY A 359 -8.67 -33.47 19.75
C GLY A 359 -8.56 -32.05 20.35
N ILE A 360 -9.68 -31.34 20.41
CA ILE A 360 -9.77 -29.93 20.85
C ILE A 360 -9.10 -29.72 22.22
N THR A 361 -9.45 -30.55 23.22
CA THR A 361 -8.87 -30.47 24.56
C THR A 361 -7.36 -30.70 24.55
N ALA A 362 -6.88 -31.66 23.76
CA ALA A 362 -5.46 -31.94 23.63
C ALA A 362 -4.72 -30.79 22.92
N CYS A 363 -5.33 -30.12 21.95
CA CYS A 363 -4.75 -28.94 21.28
C CYS A 363 -4.46 -27.80 22.28
N SER A 364 -5.38 -27.56 23.21
CA SER A 364 -5.21 -26.56 24.26
C SER A 364 -4.17 -26.99 25.30
N LEU A 365 -4.29 -28.21 25.86
CA LEU A 365 -3.41 -28.71 26.91
C LEU A 365 -1.96 -28.93 26.44
N ASN A 366 -1.77 -29.44 25.22
CA ASN A 366 -0.42 -29.63 24.67
C ASN A 366 0.27 -28.28 24.44
N CYS A 367 -0.48 -27.24 24.06
CA CYS A 367 0.07 -25.89 24.00
C CYS A 367 0.42 -25.40 25.41
N LEU A 368 -0.45 -25.61 26.40
CA LEU A 368 -0.24 -25.20 27.78
C LEU A 368 1.12 -25.68 28.33
N VAL A 369 1.44 -26.98 28.15
CA VAL A 369 2.69 -27.58 28.63
C VAL A 369 3.92 -27.22 27.78
N SER A 370 3.73 -26.86 26.51
CA SER A 370 4.84 -26.52 25.61
C SER A 370 5.36 -25.10 25.85
N ARG A 371 6.62 -24.96 26.27
CA ARG A 371 7.22 -23.64 26.56
C ARG A 371 7.26 -22.69 25.36
N SER A 372 7.36 -23.21 24.14
CA SER A 372 7.43 -22.41 22.92
C SER A 372 6.06 -22.02 22.36
N CYS A 373 4.99 -22.66 22.82
CA CYS A 373 3.62 -22.36 22.39
C CYS A 373 3.05 -21.20 23.22
N GLU A 374 2.59 -20.14 22.57
CA GLU A 374 1.88 -19.02 23.20
C GLU A 374 0.36 -19.14 23.06
N ALA A 375 -0.09 -19.72 21.95
CA ALA A 375 -1.49 -19.91 21.63
C ALA A 375 -1.69 -21.10 20.71
N SER A 376 -2.92 -21.61 20.62
CA SER A 376 -3.28 -22.64 19.65
C SER A 376 -4.67 -22.40 19.06
N THR A 377 -4.90 -22.92 17.85
CA THR A 377 -6.21 -22.91 17.22
C THR A 377 -6.62 -24.35 16.92
N SER A 378 -7.79 -24.77 17.38
CA SER A 378 -8.38 -26.05 16.98
C SER A 378 -9.49 -25.81 15.95
N LEU A 379 -9.34 -26.43 14.77
CA LEU A 379 -10.33 -26.36 13.71
C LEU A 379 -11.48 -27.33 13.99
N LYS A 380 -12.71 -26.80 14.03
CA LYS A 380 -13.95 -27.60 14.15
C LYS A 380 -14.65 -27.80 12.80
N ASP A 381 -13.89 -27.82 11.71
CA ASP A 381 -14.36 -28.02 10.33
C ASP A 381 -14.31 -29.49 9.88
N GLY A 382 -14.00 -30.41 10.79
CA GLY A 382 -13.86 -31.84 10.52
C GLY A 382 -12.44 -32.27 10.14
N THR A 383 -11.51 -31.34 9.92
CA THR A 383 -10.11 -31.66 9.59
C THR A 383 -9.31 -32.20 10.78
N GLY A 384 -9.76 -31.98 12.02
CA GLY A 384 -9.03 -32.36 13.23
C GLY A 384 -7.69 -31.62 13.44
N LEU A 385 -7.45 -30.55 12.66
CA LEU A 385 -6.21 -29.81 12.70
C LEU A 385 -6.14 -28.90 13.94
N CYS A 386 -4.97 -28.90 14.55
CA CYS A 386 -4.57 -28.03 15.64
C CYS A 386 -3.30 -27.28 15.22
N PHE A 387 -3.37 -25.95 15.24
CA PHE A 387 -2.23 -25.08 14.93
C PHE A 387 -1.65 -24.51 16.22
N PHE A 388 -0.36 -24.73 16.47
CA PHE A 388 0.37 -24.04 17.51
C PHE A 388 0.92 -22.73 16.98
N LYS A 389 0.82 -21.70 17.82
CA LYS A 389 1.38 -20.38 17.59
C LYS A 389 2.60 -20.24 18.48
N GLN A 390 3.76 -20.23 17.85
CA GLN A 390 5.03 -20.09 18.54
C GLN A 390 5.25 -18.65 18.98
N SER A 391 6.19 -18.46 19.90
CA SER A 391 6.52 -17.15 20.46
C SER A 391 6.91 -16.13 19.41
N GLY A 392 6.35 -14.91 19.50
CA GLY A 392 6.76 -13.77 18.67
C GLY A 392 5.59 -12.88 18.25
N PHE A 393 4.66 -13.42 17.44
CA PHE A 393 3.55 -12.64 16.90
C PHE A 393 2.29 -13.51 16.70
N VAL A 394 1.24 -13.22 17.46
CA VAL A 394 -0.05 -13.91 17.39
C VAL A 394 -1.11 -12.88 17.04
N SER A 395 -1.78 -13.02 15.90
CA SER A 395 -2.93 -12.19 15.52
C SER A 395 -4.08 -13.11 15.16
N GLY A 396 -5.29 -12.72 15.50
CA GLY A 396 -6.48 -13.51 15.21
C GLY A 396 -7.63 -12.67 14.73
N TYR A 397 -8.69 -13.36 14.33
CA TYR A 397 -9.97 -12.74 14.09
C TYR A 397 -11.10 -13.58 14.66
N GLN A 398 -12.18 -12.89 14.98
CA GLN A 398 -13.40 -13.44 15.56
C GLN A 398 -14.56 -13.15 14.62
N SER A 399 -15.38 -14.18 14.37
CA SER A 399 -16.59 -14.06 13.56
C SER A 399 -17.63 -15.05 14.07
N PRO A 400 -18.89 -14.65 14.29
CA PRO A 400 -19.95 -15.56 14.75
C PRO A 400 -20.16 -16.79 13.87
N ALA A 401 -19.81 -16.71 12.57
CA ALA A 401 -19.91 -17.82 11.63
C ALA A 401 -18.73 -18.82 11.74
N MET A 402 -17.72 -18.52 12.56
CA MET A 402 -16.51 -19.31 12.65
C MET A 402 -16.69 -20.51 13.58
N PRO A 403 -16.55 -21.75 13.09
CA PRO A 403 -16.72 -22.93 13.94
C PRO A 403 -15.51 -23.17 14.86
N SER A 404 -14.35 -22.58 14.56
CA SER A 404 -13.09 -22.84 15.27
C SER A 404 -13.03 -22.13 16.62
N SER A 405 -12.33 -22.76 17.58
CA SER A 405 -11.96 -22.13 18.85
C SER A 405 -10.45 -21.96 18.92
N SER A 406 -10.03 -20.83 19.45
CA SER A 406 -8.62 -20.55 19.73
C SER A 406 -8.37 -20.49 21.24
N TYR A 407 -7.13 -20.71 21.63
CA TYR A 407 -6.70 -20.74 23.02
C TYR A 407 -5.42 -19.92 23.15
N VAL A 408 -5.32 -19.04 24.15
CA VAL A 408 -4.10 -18.26 24.40
C VAL A 408 -3.67 -18.40 25.86
N LYS A 409 -2.36 -18.54 26.09
CA LYS A 409 -1.81 -18.60 27.43
C LYS A 409 -1.96 -17.29 28.16
N VAL A 410 -2.45 -17.39 29.40
CA VAL A 410 -2.56 -16.28 30.36
C VAL A 410 -2.18 -16.77 31.76
N CYS A 411 -1.83 -15.85 32.65
CA CYS A 411 -1.75 -16.13 34.09
C CYS A 411 -3.15 -16.13 34.70
N GLY A 412 -3.47 -17.16 35.48
CA GLY A 412 -4.75 -17.27 36.17
C GLY A 412 -4.96 -16.19 37.25
N PRO A 413 -6.22 -15.83 37.56
CA PRO A 413 -7.46 -16.35 36.97
C PRO A 413 -7.70 -15.80 35.56
N VAL A 414 -8.44 -16.56 34.73
CA VAL A 414 -8.93 -16.07 33.44
C VAL A 414 -9.99 -15.00 33.70
N ILE A 415 -9.87 -13.85 33.04
CA ILE A 415 -10.80 -12.72 33.17
C ILE A 415 -11.32 -12.39 31.77
N PRO A 416 -12.44 -12.99 31.33
CA PRO A 416 -13.01 -12.76 30.00
C PRO A 416 -13.38 -11.29 29.75
N ASN A 417 -13.53 -10.92 28.48
CA ASN A 417 -14.16 -9.65 28.12
C ASN A 417 -15.64 -9.65 28.55
N PRO A 418 -16.21 -8.47 28.88
CA PRO A 418 -17.61 -8.33 29.29
C PRO A 418 -18.62 -8.68 28.20
#